data_AF-A0A194W5X7-F1
#
_entry.id   AF-A0A194W5X7-F1
#
_cell.length_a   1.000
_cell.length_b   1.000
_cell.length_c   1.000
_cell.angle_alpha   90.00
_cell.angle_beta   90.00
_cell.angle_gamma   90.00
#
_symmetry.space_group_name_H-M   'P 1'
#
loop_
_entity.id
_entity.type
_entity.pdbx_description
1 polymer ?
#
loop_
_entity_poly.entity_id
_entity_poly.type
_entity_poly.pdbx_seq_one_letter_code
_entity_poly.pdbx_strand_id
1 'polypeptide(L)'
;MNNSPTDGREEDEPSYIDYETFIAPDFSPTSFANTLVLSTNNPNDTPLDLSTPLSRVLFDIQEIDSHIDLLTTRSALPLLNHTREQTEASGRIVGEIDGQIKSLNDSYKQLEKEVIQKHAEADEVKQVASRLWETLRLGRAVGRCLHLGRQLEIQHSELAPGTKKEDHRTLVRCAHTILSLREILEHKGHGEEGQGLDRVDAIRSLQDVITKPIEKSLKETSERIIREFSMGSASGTSTFAQSEETKARTISALVTLYLLSPTALAKGQKWTPEWMLQALENYLRTQLQSSITSLRDSLAALPRLERTLAEVAARCQNIVALEMVLESTKVPAHPLLPGLATEKGLGNFLQPLLAHLETGSLPSYFWRTMASNLSPRVQDLINRGGVSARTLRTNRDSVGAGIRECVVRGSQPPSAMAKAKGGKAAGWDREVAVMVGSVVGNLGR
;
A
#
# COMPACT_ATOMS: atom_id res chain seq x y z
N MET A 1 -18.42 -49.44 60.75
CA MET A 1 -19.29 -50.27 61.61
C MET A 1 -19.08 -51.72 61.22
N ASN A 2 -18.62 -52.54 62.16
CA ASN A 2 -18.49 -54.02 62.13
C ASN A 2 -17.52 -54.58 61.08
N ASN A 3 -16.67 -55.57 61.34
CA ASN A 3 -16.47 -56.48 62.46
C ASN A 3 -14.99 -56.88 62.43
N SER A 4 -14.25 -56.64 63.49
CA SER A 4 -12.95 -57.28 63.68
C SER A 4 -13.16 -58.78 63.79
N PRO A 5 -12.48 -59.64 63.01
CA PRO A 5 -12.47 -61.06 63.32
C PRO A 5 -11.70 -61.22 64.62
N THR A 6 -12.38 -61.75 65.61
CA THR A 6 -11.83 -62.18 66.89
C THR A 6 -10.64 -63.09 66.64
N ASP A 7 -9.46 -62.59 66.98
CA ASP A 7 -8.19 -63.32 67.11
C ASP A 7 -8.42 -64.48 68.08
N GLY A 8 -8.72 -65.65 67.53
CA GLY A 8 -8.68 -66.92 68.24
C GLY A 8 -7.22 -67.30 68.43
N ARG A 9 -6.54 -66.62 69.36
CA ARG A 9 -5.30 -67.14 69.95
C ARG A 9 -5.66 -68.41 70.68
N GLU A 10 -5.54 -69.53 69.99
CA GLU A 10 -5.18 -70.75 70.68
C GLU A 10 -3.78 -70.48 71.24
N GLU A 11 -3.69 -70.58 72.56
CA GLU A 11 -2.43 -70.49 73.28
C GLU A 11 -1.48 -71.51 72.66
N ASP A 12 -0.44 -71.03 71.96
CA ASP A 12 0.64 -71.86 71.44
C ASP A 12 1.23 -72.63 72.63
N GLU A 13 0.97 -73.93 72.69
CA GLU A 13 1.72 -74.82 73.57
C GLU A 13 3.21 -74.59 73.25
N PRO A 14 4.09 -74.40 74.26
CA PRO A 14 5.51 -74.18 74.01
C PRO A 14 6.10 -75.45 73.38
N SER A 15 6.15 -75.49 72.05
CA SER A 15 6.79 -76.55 71.29
C SER A 15 8.28 -76.54 71.63
N TYR A 16 8.83 -77.74 71.88
CA TYR A 16 10.25 -77.92 72.23
C TYR A 16 11.18 -77.59 71.05
N ILE A 17 10.62 -77.42 69.85
CA ILE A 17 11.32 -77.10 68.62
C ILE A 17 11.43 -75.59 68.46
N ASP A 18 12.66 -75.11 68.28
CA ASP A 18 12.95 -73.72 67.96
C ASP A 18 12.75 -73.44 66.46
N TYR A 19 11.50 -73.16 66.09
CA TYR A 19 11.12 -72.85 64.71
C TYR A 19 11.78 -71.57 64.16
N GLU A 20 12.15 -70.61 65.02
CA GLU A 20 12.79 -69.37 64.59
C GLU A 20 14.17 -69.64 63.97
N THR A 21 14.94 -70.56 64.57
CA THR A 21 16.23 -70.99 64.04
C THR A 21 16.10 -71.64 62.65
N PHE A 22 15.01 -72.36 62.37
CA PHE A 22 14.80 -73.03 61.08
C PHE A 22 14.26 -72.11 59.96
N ILE A 23 13.55 -71.04 60.31
CA ILE A 23 12.96 -70.09 59.35
C ILE A 23 13.93 -68.92 59.06
N ALA A 24 14.98 -68.77 59.86
CA ALA A 24 15.97 -67.72 59.69
C ALA A 24 16.66 -67.75 58.31
N PRO A 25 16.86 -66.60 57.64
CA PRO A 25 17.39 -66.53 56.27
C PRO A 25 18.86 -66.97 56.15
N ASP A 26 19.56 -67.10 57.27
CA ASP A 26 20.95 -67.56 57.41
C ASP A 26 21.07 -69.02 57.88
N PHE A 27 19.96 -69.74 58.03
CA PHE A 27 19.97 -71.13 58.43
C PHE A 27 20.76 -71.99 57.42
N SER A 28 21.81 -72.64 57.92
CA SER A 28 22.62 -73.58 57.13
C SER A 28 22.53 -74.99 57.74
N PRO A 29 22.05 -76.00 57.00
CA PRO A 29 21.90 -77.36 57.52
C PRO A 29 23.22 -77.96 58.03
N THR A 30 24.34 -77.61 57.38
CA THR A 30 25.67 -78.14 57.71
C THR A 30 26.22 -77.54 59.00
N SER A 31 26.02 -76.23 59.25
CA SER A 31 26.45 -75.61 60.51
C SER A 31 25.60 -76.09 61.68
N PHE A 32 24.30 -76.25 61.48
CA PHE A 32 23.38 -76.77 62.50
C PHE A 32 23.74 -78.22 62.89
N ALA A 33 23.95 -79.09 61.90
CA ALA A 33 24.38 -80.47 62.14
C ALA A 33 25.72 -80.53 62.89
N ASN A 34 26.68 -79.67 62.55
CA ASN A 34 27.97 -79.61 63.23
C ASN A 34 27.83 -79.15 64.69
N THR A 35 27.04 -78.10 64.95
CA THR A 35 26.73 -77.64 66.31
C THR A 35 26.03 -78.72 67.14
N LEU A 36 25.16 -79.54 66.51
CA LEU A 36 24.46 -80.63 67.19
C LEU A 36 25.41 -81.80 67.54
N VAL A 37 26.33 -82.16 66.65
CA VAL A 37 27.35 -83.19 66.91
C VAL A 37 28.30 -82.74 68.02
N LEU A 38 28.73 -81.47 67.99
CA LEU A 38 29.63 -80.88 68.99
C LEU A 38 28.97 -80.71 70.37
N SER A 39 27.66 -80.50 70.43
CA SER A 39 26.91 -80.37 71.68
C SER A 39 26.53 -81.70 72.32
N THR A 40 26.46 -82.78 71.54
CA THR A 40 26.09 -84.12 72.02
C THR A 40 27.31 -84.98 72.39
N ASN A 41 28.49 -84.66 71.88
CA ASN A 41 29.72 -85.43 72.11
C ASN A 41 30.77 -84.63 72.89
N ASN A 42 31.49 -85.30 73.80
CA ASN A 42 32.63 -84.71 74.52
C ASN A 42 33.93 -84.95 73.70
N PRO A 43 34.87 -83.99 73.60
CA PRO A 43 36.12 -84.15 72.84
C PRO A 43 37.01 -85.36 73.18
N ASN A 44 36.73 -86.10 74.27
CA ASN A 44 37.46 -87.29 74.67
C ASN A 44 36.71 -88.62 74.37
N ASP A 45 35.51 -88.59 73.77
CA ASP A 45 34.77 -89.81 73.42
C ASP A 45 35.30 -90.46 72.13
N THR A 46 35.73 -91.72 72.25
CA THR A 46 36.03 -92.61 71.11
C THR A 46 35.35 -93.97 71.34
N PRO A 47 34.40 -94.42 70.50
CA PRO A 47 33.94 -93.81 69.23
C PRO A 47 32.92 -92.68 69.41
N LEU A 48 32.90 -91.77 68.42
CA LEU A 48 31.95 -90.66 68.31
C LEU A 48 30.52 -91.19 68.20
N ASP A 49 29.62 -90.72 69.07
CA ASP A 49 28.22 -91.10 69.04
C ASP A 49 27.43 -90.21 68.07
N LEU A 50 27.15 -90.77 66.89
CA LEU A 50 26.30 -90.15 65.88
C LEU A 50 24.83 -90.54 66.03
N SER A 51 24.52 -91.54 66.85
CA SER A 51 23.16 -92.05 66.99
C SER A 51 22.27 -91.08 67.75
N THR A 52 22.80 -90.47 68.81
CA THR A 52 22.09 -89.47 69.63
C THR A 52 21.73 -88.19 68.85
N PRO A 53 22.67 -87.48 68.17
CA PRO A 53 22.29 -86.32 67.36
C PRO A 53 21.40 -86.67 66.16
N LEU A 54 21.58 -87.82 65.51
CA LEU A 54 20.72 -88.25 64.40
C LEU A 54 19.29 -88.57 64.87
N SER A 55 19.14 -89.27 65.99
CA SER A 55 17.82 -89.53 66.57
C SER A 55 17.10 -88.25 66.95
N ARG A 56 17.80 -87.25 67.51
CA ARG A 56 17.22 -85.93 67.81
C ARG A 56 16.71 -85.22 66.56
N VAL A 57 17.51 -85.14 65.49
CA VAL A 57 17.05 -84.54 64.21
C VAL A 57 15.86 -85.30 63.62
N LEU A 58 15.84 -86.64 63.72
CA LEU A 58 14.72 -87.42 63.24
C LEU A 58 13.44 -87.15 64.05
N PHE A 59 13.55 -87.00 65.37
CA PHE A 59 12.41 -86.59 66.20
C PHE A 59 11.94 -85.17 65.83
N ASP A 60 12.86 -84.23 65.64
CA ASP A 60 12.51 -82.85 65.26
C ASP A 60 11.80 -82.82 63.90
N ILE A 61 12.29 -83.57 62.89
CA ILE A 61 11.64 -83.68 61.57
C ILE A 61 10.26 -84.32 61.68
N GLN A 62 10.12 -85.40 62.44
CA GLN A 62 8.83 -86.06 62.61
C GLN A 62 7.81 -85.17 63.30
N GLU A 63 8.23 -84.39 64.30
CA GLU A 63 7.36 -83.44 64.98
C GLU A 63 6.99 -82.28 64.04
N ILE A 64 7.93 -81.70 63.30
CA ILE A 64 7.67 -80.66 62.29
C ILE A 64 6.69 -81.18 61.23
N ASP A 65 6.92 -82.37 60.67
CA ASP A 65 6.03 -82.97 59.68
C ASP A 65 4.65 -83.21 60.27
N SER A 66 4.56 -83.73 61.50
CA SER A 66 3.28 -83.94 62.18
C SER A 66 2.55 -82.63 62.46
N HIS A 67 3.29 -81.56 62.77
CA HIS A 67 2.76 -80.25 63.07
C HIS A 67 2.31 -79.53 61.79
N ILE A 68 3.08 -79.63 60.70
CA ILE A 68 2.68 -79.16 59.37
C ILE A 68 1.46 -79.94 58.90
N ASP A 69 1.41 -81.26 59.06
CA ASP A 69 0.24 -82.06 58.70
C ASP A 69 -0.96 -81.68 59.56
N LEU A 70 -0.79 -81.49 60.87
CA LEU A 70 -1.86 -81.06 61.78
C LEU A 70 -2.39 -79.67 61.41
N LEU A 71 -1.51 -78.69 61.20
CA LEU A 71 -1.88 -77.35 60.80
C LEU A 71 -2.51 -77.36 59.42
N THR A 72 -1.90 -78.04 58.45
CA THR A 72 -2.41 -78.10 57.07
C THR A 72 -3.76 -78.82 57.02
N THR A 73 -3.97 -79.87 57.81
CA THR A 73 -5.27 -80.58 57.87
C THR A 73 -6.32 -79.78 58.63
N ARG A 74 -5.95 -79.14 59.75
CA ARG A 74 -6.85 -78.32 60.58
C ARG A 74 -7.24 -77.01 59.89
N SER A 75 -6.28 -76.36 59.23
CA SER A 75 -6.46 -75.09 58.51
C SER A 75 -6.52 -75.26 56.98
N ALA A 76 -6.73 -76.48 56.47
CA ALA A 76 -6.89 -76.77 55.04
C ALA A 76 -7.95 -75.87 54.41
N LEU A 77 -9.10 -75.77 55.08
CA LEU A 77 -10.24 -74.99 54.61
C LEU A 77 -9.94 -73.49 54.59
N PRO A 78 -9.41 -72.86 55.66
CA PRO A 78 -8.94 -71.47 55.63
C PRO A 78 -7.94 -71.16 54.51
N LEU A 79 -6.92 -71.99 54.29
CA LEU A 79 -5.89 -71.74 53.28
C LEU A 79 -6.45 -71.85 51.85
N LEU A 80 -7.31 -72.85 51.60
CA LEU A 80 -8.02 -72.98 50.33
C LEU A 80 -9.01 -71.83 50.11
N ASN A 81 -9.70 -71.37 51.15
CA ASN A 81 -10.60 -70.23 51.07
C ASN A 81 -9.84 -68.93 50.79
N HIS A 82 -8.73 -68.66 51.48
CA HIS A 82 -7.89 -67.50 51.20
C HIS A 82 -7.35 -67.52 49.77
N THR A 83 -6.83 -68.66 49.32
CA THR A 83 -6.28 -68.79 47.96
C THR A 83 -7.39 -68.59 46.92
N ARG A 84 -8.58 -69.15 47.17
CA ARG A 84 -9.77 -68.94 46.35
C ARG A 84 -10.17 -67.46 46.31
N GLU A 85 -10.32 -66.82 47.46
CA GLU A 85 -10.71 -65.40 47.58
C GLU A 85 -9.69 -64.47 46.90
N GLN A 86 -8.39 -64.72 47.06
CA GLN A 86 -7.33 -63.96 46.40
C GLN A 86 -7.37 -64.13 44.88
N THR A 87 -7.60 -65.35 44.40
CA THR A 87 -7.72 -65.64 42.96
C THR A 87 -8.98 -64.99 42.38
N GLU A 88 -10.09 -65.05 43.10
CA GLU A 88 -11.36 -64.40 42.73
C GLU A 88 -11.28 -62.87 42.76
N ALA A 89 -10.59 -62.29 43.74
CA ALA A 89 -10.36 -60.85 43.83
C ALA A 89 -9.44 -60.36 42.71
N SER A 90 -8.35 -61.08 42.44
CA SER A 90 -7.44 -60.77 41.33
C SER A 90 -8.16 -60.90 39.98
N GLY A 91 -8.98 -61.93 39.80
CA GLY A 91 -9.82 -62.10 38.61
C GLY A 91 -10.81 -60.96 38.42
N ARG A 92 -11.45 -60.49 39.50
CA ARG A 92 -12.34 -59.32 39.47
C ARG A 92 -11.60 -58.03 39.08
N ILE A 93 -10.45 -57.78 39.70
CA ILE A 93 -9.63 -56.59 39.41
C ILE A 93 -9.17 -56.59 37.95
N VAL A 94 -8.65 -57.71 37.45
CA VAL A 94 -8.24 -57.84 36.05
C VAL A 94 -9.42 -57.66 35.12
N GLY A 95 -10.59 -58.21 35.46
CA GLY A 95 -11.82 -58.03 34.68
C GLY A 95 -12.27 -56.57 34.58
N GLU A 96 -12.24 -55.83 35.70
CA GLU A 96 -12.57 -54.40 35.71
C GLU A 96 -11.53 -53.57 34.94
N ILE A 97 -10.24 -53.82 35.14
CA ILE A 97 -9.16 -53.10 34.44
C ILE A 97 -9.23 -53.37 32.94
N ASP A 98 -9.44 -54.62 32.52
CA ASP A 98 -9.58 -54.96 31.11
C ASP A 98 -10.82 -54.29 30.49
N GLY A 99 -11.93 -54.22 31.23
CA GLY A 99 -13.10 -53.45 30.85
C GLY A 99 -12.81 -51.96 30.67
N GLN A 100 -12.10 -51.34 31.61
CA GLN A 100 -11.72 -49.93 31.54
C GLN A 100 -10.73 -49.65 30.39
N ILE A 101 -9.72 -50.51 30.19
CA ILE A 101 -8.74 -50.38 29.10
C ILE A 101 -9.45 -50.48 27.74
N LYS A 102 -10.38 -51.43 27.59
CA LYS A 102 -11.19 -51.55 26.38
C LYS A 102 -12.02 -50.29 26.14
N SER A 103 -12.72 -49.81 27.17
CA SER A 103 -13.51 -48.58 27.07
C SER A 103 -12.66 -47.36 26.68
N LEU A 104 -11.45 -47.25 27.22
CA LEU A 104 -10.53 -46.16 26.91
C LEU A 104 -10.02 -46.26 25.47
N ASN A 105 -9.63 -47.45 25.03
CA ASN A 105 -9.16 -47.67 23.66
C ASN A 105 -10.28 -47.40 22.64
N ASP A 106 -11.51 -47.79 22.95
CA ASP A 106 -12.67 -47.51 22.11
C ASP A 106 -12.97 -46.00 22.08
N SER A 107 -12.91 -45.31 23.23
CA SER A 107 -13.06 -43.84 23.28
C SER A 107 -11.96 -43.11 22.52
N TYR A 108 -10.72 -43.60 22.55
CA TYR A 108 -9.59 -43.02 21.82
C TYR A 108 -9.76 -43.22 20.31
N LYS A 109 -10.14 -44.42 19.87
CA LYS A 109 -10.45 -44.68 18.46
C LYS A 109 -11.60 -43.82 17.96
N GLN A 110 -12.60 -43.60 18.81
CA GLN A 110 -13.70 -42.69 18.50
C GLN A 110 -13.20 -41.24 18.37
N LEU A 111 -12.37 -40.77 19.30
CA LEU A 111 -11.78 -39.42 19.26
C LEU A 111 -10.88 -39.22 18.03
N GLU A 112 -10.05 -40.20 17.70
CA GLU A 112 -9.18 -40.18 16.52
C GLU A 112 -10.01 -40.04 15.24
N LYS A 113 -11.09 -40.80 15.13
CA LYS A 113 -11.98 -40.77 13.97
C LYS A 113 -12.82 -39.50 13.90
N GLU A 114 -13.39 -39.05 15.02
CA GLU A 114 -14.34 -37.94 15.04
C GLU A 114 -13.65 -36.57 15.08
N VAL A 115 -12.47 -36.46 15.70
CA VAL A 115 -11.80 -35.16 15.90
C VAL A 115 -10.56 -35.04 15.04
N ILE A 116 -9.63 -36.00 15.10
CA ILE A 116 -8.34 -35.85 14.41
C ILE A 116 -8.52 -35.90 12.89
N GLN A 117 -9.22 -36.94 12.40
CA GLN A 117 -9.48 -37.07 10.96
C GLN A 117 -10.34 -35.92 10.43
N LYS A 118 -11.36 -35.50 11.19
CA LYS A 118 -12.21 -34.35 10.79
C LYS A 118 -11.48 -33.02 10.83
N HIS A 119 -10.55 -32.83 11.76
CA HIS A 119 -9.71 -31.64 11.77
C HIS A 119 -8.76 -31.61 10.56
N ALA A 120 -8.16 -32.74 10.20
CA ALA A 120 -7.32 -32.84 9.01
C ALA A 120 -8.12 -32.53 7.72
N GLU A 121 -9.32 -33.11 7.57
CA GLU A 121 -10.24 -32.77 6.48
C GLU A 121 -10.60 -31.26 6.48
N ALA A 122 -10.85 -30.67 7.66
CA ALA A 122 -11.19 -29.26 7.78
C ALA A 122 -10.02 -28.33 7.41
N ASP A 123 -8.77 -28.73 7.70
CA ASP A 123 -7.58 -27.97 7.32
C ASP A 123 -7.37 -27.98 5.80
N GLU A 124 -7.65 -29.09 5.13
CA GLU A 124 -7.65 -29.15 3.67
C GLU A 124 -8.72 -28.21 3.08
N VAL A 125 -9.94 -28.26 3.62
CA VAL A 125 -11.03 -27.35 3.19
C VAL A 125 -10.66 -25.89 3.44
N LYS A 126 -10.01 -25.58 4.57
CA LYS A 126 -9.52 -24.24 4.88
C LYS A 126 -8.47 -23.77 3.86
N GLN A 127 -7.53 -24.63 3.47
CA GLN A 127 -6.56 -24.30 2.43
C GLN A 127 -7.23 -24.04 1.08
N VAL A 128 -8.19 -24.88 0.69
CA VAL A 128 -8.97 -24.69 -0.55
C VAL A 128 -9.76 -23.38 -0.49
N ALA A 129 -10.43 -23.10 0.63
CA ALA A 129 -11.18 -21.85 0.83
C ALA A 129 -10.27 -20.61 0.78
N SER A 130 -9.07 -20.67 1.36
CA SER A 130 -8.09 -19.58 1.29
C SER A 130 -7.65 -19.31 -0.15
N ARG A 131 -7.33 -20.35 -0.93
CA ARG A 131 -6.98 -20.23 -2.35
C ARG A 131 -8.14 -19.69 -3.19
N LEU A 132 -9.36 -20.14 -2.92
CA LEU A 132 -10.56 -19.63 -3.58
C LEU A 132 -10.82 -18.15 -3.26
N TRP A 133 -10.58 -17.75 -2.01
CA TRP A 133 -10.71 -16.35 -1.62
C TRP A 133 -9.65 -15.47 -2.30
N GLU A 134 -8.40 -15.92 -2.35
CA GLU A 134 -7.33 -15.20 -3.05
C GLU A 134 -7.63 -15.03 -4.54
N THR A 135 -8.10 -16.10 -5.20
CA THR A 135 -8.47 -16.05 -6.62
C THR A 135 -9.71 -15.16 -6.86
N LEU A 136 -10.72 -15.21 -6.00
CA LEU A 136 -11.89 -14.32 -6.07
C LEU A 136 -11.50 -12.85 -5.86
N ARG A 137 -10.65 -12.57 -4.87
CA ARG A 137 -10.16 -11.21 -4.58
C ARG A 137 -9.40 -10.65 -5.77
N LEU A 138 -8.43 -11.41 -6.29
CA LEU A 138 -7.67 -11.01 -7.47
C LEU A 138 -8.57 -10.85 -8.70
N GLY A 139 -9.49 -11.80 -8.93
CA GLY A 139 -10.42 -11.77 -10.05
C GLY A 139 -11.36 -10.55 -10.03
N ARG A 140 -11.86 -10.15 -8.84
CA ARG A 140 -12.66 -8.92 -8.68
C ARG A 140 -11.87 -7.66 -8.98
N ALA A 141 -10.64 -7.58 -8.48
CA ALA A 141 -9.76 -6.44 -8.73
C ALA A 141 -9.38 -6.33 -10.21
N VAL A 142 -9.03 -7.45 -10.86
CA VAL A 142 -8.80 -7.54 -12.32
C VAL A 142 -10.05 -7.11 -13.08
N GLY A 143 -11.23 -7.62 -12.71
CA GLY A 143 -12.50 -7.26 -13.34
C GLY A 143 -12.81 -5.76 -13.25
N ARG A 144 -12.55 -5.13 -12.10
CA ARG A 144 -12.70 -3.68 -11.91
C ARG A 144 -11.73 -2.90 -12.79
N CYS A 145 -10.45 -3.28 -12.83
CA CYS A 145 -9.44 -2.66 -13.70
C CYS A 145 -9.81 -2.76 -15.18
N LEU A 146 -10.23 -3.94 -15.64
CA LEU A 146 -10.66 -4.15 -17.04
C LEU A 146 -11.93 -3.36 -17.37
N HIS A 147 -12.89 -3.27 -16.45
CA HIS A 147 -14.09 -2.46 -16.64
C HIS A 147 -13.75 -0.97 -16.78
N LEU A 148 -12.88 -0.45 -15.92
CA LEU A 148 -12.39 0.92 -15.99
C LEU A 148 -11.56 1.17 -17.26
N GLY A 149 -10.76 0.20 -17.69
CA GLY A 149 -10.02 0.26 -18.95
C GLY A 149 -10.95 0.34 -20.16
N ARG A 150 -11.98 -0.50 -20.21
CA ARG A 150 -13.03 -0.43 -21.25
C ARG A 150 -13.78 0.90 -21.22
N GLN A 151 -14.12 1.40 -20.03
CA GLN A 151 -14.75 2.70 -19.87
C GLN A 151 -13.85 3.82 -20.41
N LEU A 152 -12.55 3.74 -20.16
CA LEU A 152 -11.56 4.69 -20.66
C LEU A 152 -11.47 4.68 -22.18
N GLU A 153 -11.46 3.51 -22.83
CA GLU A 153 -11.46 3.40 -24.29
C GLU A 153 -12.71 4.02 -24.91
N ILE A 154 -13.89 3.75 -24.35
CA ILE A 154 -15.15 4.33 -24.81
C ILE A 154 -15.10 5.85 -24.69
N GLN A 155 -14.70 6.38 -23.52
CA GLN A 155 -14.59 7.82 -23.30
C GLN A 155 -13.52 8.47 -24.19
N HIS A 156 -12.42 7.77 -24.49
CA HIS A 156 -11.38 8.26 -25.39
C HIS A 156 -11.85 8.28 -26.84
N SER A 157 -12.67 7.30 -27.27
CA SER A 157 -13.25 7.28 -28.61
C SER A 157 -14.19 8.47 -28.87
N GLU A 158 -14.86 8.98 -27.83
CA GLU A 158 -15.71 10.19 -27.91
C GLU A 158 -14.88 11.46 -28.22
N LEU A 159 -13.58 11.46 -27.89
CA LEU A 159 -12.64 12.56 -28.12
C LEU A 159 -12.06 12.58 -29.55
N ALA A 160 -12.33 11.55 -30.36
CA ALA A 160 -11.77 11.46 -31.70
C ALA A 160 -12.24 12.62 -32.61
N PRO A 161 -11.33 13.25 -33.38
CA PRO A 161 -11.66 14.40 -34.22
C PRO A 161 -12.65 14.01 -35.31
N GLY A 162 -13.86 14.59 -35.27
CA GLY A 162 -14.92 14.35 -36.27
C GLY A 162 -16.31 14.15 -35.68
N THR A 163 -16.43 13.87 -34.38
CA THR A 163 -17.71 13.94 -33.66
C THR A 163 -18.08 15.41 -33.46
N LYS A 164 -19.32 15.80 -33.78
CA LYS A 164 -19.77 17.21 -33.84
C LYS A 164 -19.76 17.96 -32.49
N LYS A 165 -19.24 17.33 -31.44
CA LYS A 165 -18.99 17.90 -30.12
C LYS A 165 -17.70 17.31 -29.58
N GLU A 166 -16.60 18.03 -29.70
CA GLU A 166 -15.45 17.82 -28.82
C GLU A 166 -15.90 18.22 -27.41
N ASP A 167 -16.55 17.29 -26.71
CA ASP A 167 -17.02 17.53 -25.35
C ASP A 167 -15.77 17.63 -24.46
N HIS A 168 -15.26 18.84 -24.22
CA HIS A 168 -14.14 19.10 -23.31
C HIS A 168 -14.36 18.51 -21.89
N ARG A 169 -15.59 18.13 -21.56
CA ARG A 169 -15.95 17.37 -20.36
C ARG A 169 -15.49 15.91 -20.39
N THR A 170 -15.39 15.27 -21.56
CA THR A 170 -14.88 13.90 -21.71
C THR A 170 -13.40 13.83 -21.35
N LEU A 171 -12.61 14.87 -21.64
CA LEU A 171 -11.22 15.00 -21.19
C LEU A 171 -11.11 14.85 -19.66
N VAL A 172 -11.94 15.58 -18.91
CA VAL A 172 -11.95 15.54 -17.45
C VAL A 172 -12.43 14.17 -16.93
N ARG A 173 -13.45 13.58 -17.58
CA ARG A 173 -13.94 12.22 -17.24
C ARG A 173 -12.85 11.16 -17.42
N CYS A 174 -12.15 11.18 -18.57
CA CYS A 174 -11.02 10.29 -18.84
C CYS A 174 -9.92 10.45 -17.78
N ALA A 175 -9.59 11.68 -17.39
CA ALA A 175 -8.59 11.93 -16.34
C ALA A 175 -9.02 11.31 -14.99
N HIS A 176 -10.29 11.43 -14.59
CA HIS A 176 -10.80 10.76 -13.39
C HIS A 176 -10.78 9.23 -13.51
N THR A 177 -11.10 8.66 -14.67
CA THR A 177 -11.01 7.21 -14.90
C THR A 177 -9.56 6.72 -14.78
N ILE A 178 -8.59 7.44 -15.38
CA ILE A 178 -7.15 7.14 -15.23
C ILE A 178 -6.72 7.22 -13.76
N LEU A 179 -7.18 8.25 -13.03
CA LEU A 179 -6.88 8.38 -11.61
C LEU A 179 -7.46 7.24 -10.78
N SER A 180 -8.69 6.80 -11.07
CA SER A 180 -9.29 5.65 -10.39
C SER A 180 -8.55 4.34 -10.69
N LEU A 181 -7.99 4.20 -11.90
CA LEU A 181 -7.12 3.07 -12.25
C LEU A 181 -5.81 3.14 -11.46
N ARG A 182 -5.17 4.32 -11.38
CA ARG A 182 -3.96 4.53 -10.59
C ARG A 182 -4.20 4.24 -9.11
N GLU A 183 -5.32 4.69 -8.57
CA GLU A 183 -5.71 4.43 -7.18
C GLU A 183 -5.69 2.92 -6.89
N ILE A 184 -6.38 2.10 -7.70
CA ILE A 184 -6.42 0.64 -7.50
C ILE A 184 -5.01 0.03 -7.62
N LEU A 185 -4.17 0.55 -8.52
CA LEU A 185 -2.82 0.05 -8.76
C LEU A 185 -1.79 0.51 -7.70
N GLU A 186 -2.01 1.65 -7.04
CA GLU A 186 -1.12 2.20 -6.00
C GLU A 186 -1.36 1.57 -4.62
N HIS A 187 -2.58 1.09 -4.34
CA HIS A 187 -2.95 0.40 -3.09
C HIS A 187 -2.37 -1.03 -2.99
N LYS A 188 -1.03 -1.15 -2.99
CA LYS A 188 -0.29 -2.42 -2.98
C LYS A 188 -0.10 -3.05 -1.58
N GLY A 189 -0.76 -2.52 -0.55
CA GLY A 189 -0.65 -3.00 0.82
C GLY A 189 -1.15 -4.42 1.04
N HIS A 190 -0.80 -5.01 2.19
CA HIS A 190 -1.31 -6.34 2.58
C HIS A 190 -2.83 -6.27 2.78
N GLY A 191 -3.59 -7.03 1.99
CA GLY A 191 -5.06 -7.03 2.06
C GLY A 191 -5.75 -6.00 1.16
N GLU A 192 -5.00 -5.11 0.53
CA GLU A 192 -5.54 -4.08 -0.35
C GLU A 192 -5.83 -4.63 -1.77
N GLU A 193 -6.67 -3.92 -2.53
CA GLU A 193 -7.10 -4.34 -3.87
C GLU A 193 -5.92 -4.45 -4.85
N GLY A 194 -4.86 -3.65 -4.66
CA GLY A 194 -3.60 -3.62 -5.44
C GLY A 194 -2.75 -4.89 -5.36
N GLN A 195 -2.96 -5.72 -4.34
CA GLN A 195 -2.02 -6.79 -3.97
C GLN A 195 -1.96 -7.90 -5.04
N GLY A 196 -0.87 -7.95 -5.78
CA GLY A 196 -0.61 -8.99 -6.79
C GLY A 196 -1.14 -8.69 -8.20
N LEU A 197 -1.76 -7.52 -8.42
CA LEU A 197 -2.24 -7.10 -9.74
C LEU A 197 -1.11 -6.95 -10.78
N ASP A 198 0.08 -6.51 -10.36
CA ASP A 198 1.26 -6.35 -11.25
C ASP A 198 1.77 -7.68 -11.84
N ARG A 199 1.42 -8.80 -11.20
CA ARG A 199 1.81 -10.15 -11.65
C ARG A 199 0.89 -10.68 -12.76
N VAL A 200 -0.24 -10.02 -13.01
CA VAL A 200 -1.22 -10.46 -14.01
C VAL A 200 -0.92 -9.80 -15.35
N ASP A 201 -0.60 -10.61 -16.36
CA ASP A 201 -0.22 -10.12 -17.68
C ASP A 201 -1.32 -9.28 -18.35
N ALA A 202 -2.59 -9.59 -18.12
CA ALA A 202 -3.70 -8.80 -18.64
C ALA A 202 -3.70 -7.35 -18.13
N ILE A 203 -3.28 -7.11 -16.88
CA ILE A 203 -3.21 -5.76 -16.31
C ILE A 203 -1.97 -5.02 -16.80
N ARG A 204 -0.86 -5.72 -16.97
CA ARG A 204 0.33 -5.16 -17.61
C ARG A 204 0.03 -4.73 -19.04
N SER A 205 -0.67 -5.58 -19.79
CA SER A 205 -1.15 -5.27 -21.14
C SER A 205 -2.12 -4.08 -21.13
N LEU A 206 -3.08 -4.02 -20.20
CA LEU A 206 -3.97 -2.86 -20.03
C LEU A 206 -3.18 -1.57 -19.80
N GLN A 207 -2.17 -1.59 -18.94
CA GLN A 207 -1.33 -0.42 -18.65
C GLN A 207 -0.52 0.02 -19.87
N ASP A 208 0.12 -0.92 -20.56
CA ASP A 208 1.05 -0.64 -21.66
C ASP A 208 0.34 -0.29 -22.97
N VAL A 209 -0.77 -0.95 -23.28
CA VAL A 209 -1.49 -0.80 -24.55
C VAL A 209 -2.57 0.27 -24.47
N ILE A 210 -3.23 0.43 -23.32
CA ILE A 210 -4.42 1.30 -23.20
C ILE A 210 -4.11 2.50 -22.31
N THR A 211 -3.72 2.29 -21.05
CA THR A 211 -3.60 3.39 -20.08
C THR A 211 -2.52 4.41 -20.46
N LYS A 212 -1.27 3.96 -20.69
CA LYS A 212 -0.15 4.87 -21.01
C LYS A 212 -0.35 5.61 -22.34
N PRO A 213 -0.79 4.97 -23.45
CA PRO A 213 -1.01 5.68 -24.72
C PRO A 213 -2.16 6.69 -24.64
N ILE A 214 -3.28 6.33 -23.99
CA ILE A 214 -4.40 7.24 -23.80
C ILE A 214 -3.99 8.43 -22.92
N GLU A 215 -3.24 8.19 -21.83
CA GLU A 215 -2.71 9.26 -20.98
C GLU A 215 -1.81 10.23 -21.77
N LYS A 216 -0.91 9.70 -22.61
CA LYS A 216 -0.07 10.52 -23.48
C LYS A 216 -0.92 11.34 -24.48
N SER A 217 -1.92 10.72 -25.08
CA SER A 217 -2.86 11.40 -26.00
C SER A 217 -3.65 12.51 -25.28
N LEU A 218 -4.11 12.27 -24.04
CA LEU A 218 -4.78 13.29 -23.22
C LEU A 218 -3.85 14.46 -22.89
N LYS A 219 -2.58 14.18 -22.57
CA LYS A 219 -1.57 15.23 -22.34
C LYS A 219 -1.37 16.07 -23.61
N GLU A 220 -1.13 15.44 -24.75
CA GLU A 220 -0.88 16.13 -26.02
C GLU A 220 -2.09 16.97 -26.48
N THR A 221 -3.31 16.44 -26.34
CA THR A 221 -4.55 17.17 -26.66
C THR A 221 -4.78 18.35 -25.72
N SER A 222 -4.55 18.18 -24.41
CA SER A 222 -4.69 19.26 -23.44
C SER A 222 -3.64 20.37 -23.67
N GLU A 223 -2.39 20.00 -23.96
CA GLU A 223 -1.35 20.96 -24.34
C GLU A 223 -1.69 21.70 -25.65
N ARG A 224 -2.26 21.00 -26.65
CA ARG A 224 -2.71 21.62 -27.90
C ARG A 224 -3.79 22.67 -27.64
N ILE A 225 -4.80 22.36 -26.83
CA ILE A 225 -5.89 23.29 -26.48
C ILE A 225 -5.33 24.55 -25.79
N ILE A 226 -4.33 24.41 -24.91
CA ILE A 226 -3.68 25.56 -24.26
C ILE A 226 -2.83 26.35 -25.25
N ARG A 227 -2.09 25.69 -26.14
CA ARG A 227 -1.29 26.35 -27.20
C ARG A 227 -2.15 27.17 -28.16
N GLU A 228 -3.35 26.68 -28.48
CA GLU A 228 -4.31 27.31 -29.39
C GLU A 228 -5.20 28.35 -28.70
N PHE A 229 -5.00 28.61 -27.40
CA PHE A 229 -5.80 29.58 -26.67
C PHE A 229 -5.70 30.99 -27.26
N SER A 230 -6.84 31.49 -27.72
CA SER A 230 -7.02 32.85 -28.22
C SER A 230 -8.47 33.30 -27.97
N MET A 231 -8.64 34.39 -27.23
CA MET A 231 -9.96 34.94 -26.87
C MET A 231 -10.46 35.95 -27.91
N GLY A 232 -9.57 36.46 -28.77
CA GLY A 232 -9.89 37.41 -29.83
C GLY A 232 -8.77 37.51 -30.86
N SER A 233 -9.13 37.71 -32.12
CA SER A 233 -8.19 37.96 -33.21
C SER A 233 -8.08 39.45 -33.47
N ALA A 234 -6.89 39.93 -33.86
CA ALA A 234 -6.68 41.30 -34.34
C ALA A 234 -7.54 41.65 -35.57
N SER A 235 -8.22 40.68 -36.19
CA SER A 235 -9.04 40.83 -37.40
C SER A 235 -10.55 40.56 -37.21
N GLY A 236 -11.04 40.30 -35.98
CA GLY A 236 -12.47 40.08 -35.76
C GLY A 236 -12.83 39.69 -34.32
N THR A 237 -13.97 40.20 -33.86
CA THR A 237 -14.56 39.90 -32.54
C THR A 237 -15.12 38.48 -32.55
N SER A 238 -14.58 37.59 -31.71
CA SER A 238 -15.21 36.31 -31.40
C SER A 238 -16.56 36.57 -30.71
N THR A 239 -17.59 35.79 -31.06
CA THR A 239 -18.89 35.91 -30.38
C THR A 239 -18.72 35.57 -28.89
N PHE A 240 -19.47 36.21 -27.99
CA PHE A 240 -19.43 35.89 -26.55
C PHE A 240 -19.52 34.38 -26.28
N ALA A 241 -20.39 33.67 -26.99
CA ALA A 241 -20.51 32.21 -26.90
C ALA A 241 -19.20 31.47 -27.25
N GLN A 242 -18.47 31.90 -28.28
CA GLN A 242 -17.18 31.30 -28.67
C GLN A 242 -16.09 31.61 -27.63
N SER A 243 -16.14 32.80 -27.05
CA SER A 243 -15.21 33.23 -25.99
C SER A 243 -15.44 32.43 -24.67
N GLU A 244 -16.70 32.14 -24.35
CA GLU A 244 -17.05 31.32 -23.20
C GLU A 244 -16.72 29.84 -23.43
N GLU A 245 -16.93 29.34 -24.65
CA GLU A 245 -16.59 27.98 -25.01
C GLU A 245 -15.07 27.74 -24.99
N THR A 246 -14.27 28.64 -25.57
CA THR A 246 -12.80 28.56 -25.51
C THR A 246 -12.28 28.65 -24.07
N LYS A 247 -12.91 29.47 -23.21
CA LYS A 247 -12.66 29.49 -21.77
C LYS A 247 -12.99 28.13 -21.12
N ALA A 248 -14.14 27.55 -21.40
CA ALA A 248 -14.54 26.27 -20.82
C ALA A 248 -13.60 25.12 -21.26
N ARG A 249 -13.21 25.08 -22.54
CA ARG A 249 -12.26 24.10 -23.08
C ARG A 249 -10.89 24.22 -22.42
N THR A 250 -10.37 25.44 -22.25
CA THR A 250 -9.08 25.65 -21.59
C THR A 250 -9.11 25.33 -20.11
N ILE A 251 -10.19 25.65 -19.40
CA ILE A 251 -10.37 25.22 -18.00
C ILE A 251 -10.33 23.68 -17.91
N SER A 252 -11.06 22.98 -18.78
CA SER A 252 -11.04 21.52 -18.79
C SER A 252 -9.64 20.95 -19.09
N ALA A 253 -8.89 21.53 -20.04
CA ALA A 253 -7.52 21.13 -20.35
C ALA A 253 -6.53 21.41 -19.21
N LEU A 254 -6.71 22.51 -18.47
CA LEU A 254 -5.90 22.81 -17.29
C LEU A 254 -6.20 21.85 -16.14
N VAL A 255 -7.48 21.55 -15.92
CA VAL A 255 -7.92 20.56 -14.92
C VAL A 255 -7.39 19.17 -15.25
N THR A 256 -7.40 18.73 -16.52
CA THR A 256 -6.83 17.43 -16.89
C THR A 256 -5.33 17.37 -16.68
N LEU A 257 -4.57 18.39 -17.07
CA LEU A 257 -3.11 18.42 -16.83
C LEU A 257 -2.77 18.48 -15.34
N TYR A 258 -3.57 19.20 -14.55
CA TYR A 258 -3.44 19.23 -13.11
C TYR A 258 -3.67 17.84 -12.50
N LEU A 259 -4.77 17.18 -12.87
CA LEU A 259 -5.17 15.87 -12.36
C LEU A 259 -4.23 14.74 -12.81
N LEU A 260 -3.72 14.77 -14.04
CA LEU A 260 -2.86 13.71 -14.56
C LEU A 260 -1.39 13.88 -14.16
N SER A 261 -1.01 15.04 -13.61
CA SER A 261 0.38 15.33 -13.26
C SER A 261 0.96 14.29 -12.30
N PRO A 262 2.29 14.05 -12.36
CA PRO A 262 2.90 12.97 -11.59
C PRO A 262 2.67 13.13 -10.08
N THR A 263 2.14 12.10 -9.44
CA THR A 263 1.92 12.03 -7.99
C THR A 263 3.05 11.32 -7.25
N ALA A 264 3.94 10.63 -7.98
CA ALA A 264 5.10 9.95 -7.44
C ALA A 264 6.19 10.97 -7.03
N LEU A 265 6.07 11.50 -5.82
CA LEU A 265 7.06 12.40 -5.24
C LEU A 265 8.21 11.64 -4.60
N ALA A 266 9.43 12.10 -4.89
CA ALA A 266 10.59 11.74 -4.09
C ALA A 266 10.38 12.22 -2.64
N LYS A 267 10.85 11.44 -1.65
CA LYS A 267 10.70 11.75 -0.22
C LYS A 267 11.13 13.19 0.07
N GLY A 268 10.20 14.03 0.55
CA GLY A 268 10.48 15.39 1.03
C GLY A 268 10.13 16.54 0.06
N GLN A 269 9.62 16.28 -1.15
CA GLN A 269 9.17 17.34 -2.06
C GLN A 269 7.69 17.66 -1.87
N LYS A 270 7.34 18.95 -2.00
CA LYS A 270 5.95 19.41 -2.11
C LYS A 270 5.46 19.14 -3.53
N TRP A 271 4.25 18.59 -3.66
CA TRP A 271 3.65 18.32 -4.95
C TRP A 271 3.46 19.63 -5.76
N THR A 272 3.92 19.62 -7.00
CA THR A 272 3.67 20.70 -7.96
C THR A 272 3.11 20.13 -9.26
N PRO A 273 2.11 20.76 -9.88
CA PRO A 273 1.51 20.26 -11.12
C PRO A 273 2.43 20.55 -12.31
N GLU A 274 3.46 19.72 -12.49
CA GLU A 274 4.53 19.93 -13.47
C GLU A 274 4.02 20.09 -14.90
N TRP A 275 3.09 19.24 -15.33
CA TRP A 275 2.60 19.25 -16.72
C TRP A 275 1.78 20.51 -17.03
N MET A 276 1.00 20.98 -16.07
CA MET A 276 0.26 22.23 -16.21
C MET A 276 1.21 23.42 -16.30
N LEU A 277 2.21 23.47 -15.40
CA LEU A 277 3.22 24.54 -15.39
C LEU A 277 4.03 24.57 -16.68
N GLN A 278 4.50 23.41 -17.16
CA GLN A 278 5.24 23.27 -18.42
C GLN A 278 4.40 23.71 -19.63
N ALA A 279 3.11 23.34 -19.69
CA ALA A 279 2.23 23.74 -20.77
C ALA A 279 2.02 25.26 -20.82
N LEU A 280 1.83 25.89 -19.65
CA LEU A 280 1.65 27.33 -19.51
C LEU A 280 2.95 28.11 -19.81
N GLU A 281 4.11 27.63 -19.34
CA GLU A 281 5.41 28.22 -19.65
C GLU A 281 5.69 28.16 -21.16
N ASN A 282 5.44 27.01 -21.79
CA ASN A 282 5.62 26.84 -23.23
C ASN A 282 4.70 27.77 -24.04
N TYR A 283 3.45 27.95 -23.61
CA TYR A 283 2.54 28.93 -24.21
C TYR A 283 3.12 30.34 -24.13
N LEU A 284 3.50 30.80 -22.94
CA LEU A 284 4.05 32.14 -22.72
C LEU A 284 5.33 32.36 -23.54
N ARG A 285 6.25 31.38 -23.54
CA ARG A 285 7.50 31.43 -24.30
C ARG A 285 7.24 31.55 -25.81
N THR A 286 6.25 30.81 -26.33
CA THR A 286 5.87 30.85 -27.75
C THR A 286 5.26 32.19 -28.14
N GLN A 287 4.34 32.73 -27.33
CA GLN A 287 3.73 34.04 -27.57
C GLN A 287 4.77 35.17 -27.47
N LEU A 288 5.72 35.07 -26.54
CA LEU A 288 6.80 36.03 -26.37
C LEU A 288 7.78 35.99 -27.55
N GLN A 289 8.27 34.82 -27.93
CA GLN A 289 9.25 34.66 -29.01
C GLN A 289 8.69 35.12 -30.36
N SER A 290 7.44 34.79 -30.65
CA SER A 290 6.76 35.24 -31.86
C SER A 290 6.60 36.77 -31.89
N SER A 291 6.30 37.38 -30.74
CA SER A 291 6.12 38.84 -30.59
C SER A 291 7.43 39.61 -30.71
N ILE A 292 8.51 39.09 -30.10
CA ILE A 292 9.85 39.66 -30.22
C ILE A 292 10.31 39.63 -31.68
N THR A 293 10.09 38.51 -32.38
CA THR A 293 10.53 38.36 -33.78
C THR A 293 9.73 39.27 -34.71
N SER A 294 8.40 39.30 -34.58
CA SER A 294 7.55 40.18 -35.41
C SER A 294 7.85 41.66 -35.19
N LEU A 295 8.10 42.07 -33.94
CA LEU A 295 8.43 43.46 -33.61
C LEU A 295 9.83 43.85 -34.11
N ARG A 296 10.82 42.95 -33.99
CA ARG A 296 12.16 43.19 -34.55
C ARG A 296 12.09 43.46 -36.06
N ASP A 297 11.37 42.62 -36.77
CA ASP A 297 11.29 42.69 -38.22
C ASP A 297 10.48 43.92 -38.69
N SER A 298 9.47 44.35 -37.91
CA SER A 298 8.72 45.58 -38.21
C SER A 298 9.46 46.86 -37.83
N LEU A 299 10.34 46.83 -36.84
CA LEU A 299 11.25 47.96 -36.56
C LEU A 299 12.25 48.16 -37.70
N ALA A 300 12.67 47.09 -38.38
CA ALA A 300 13.46 47.21 -39.61
C ALA A 300 12.63 47.71 -40.81
N ALA A 301 11.31 47.48 -40.81
CA ALA A 301 10.38 47.83 -41.88
C ALA A 301 9.14 48.60 -41.36
N LEU A 302 9.33 49.89 -41.10
CA LEU A 302 8.36 50.79 -40.45
C LEU A 302 6.90 50.74 -40.96
N PRO A 303 6.62 50.58 -42.27
CA PRO A 303 5.23 50.53 -42.76
C PRO A 303 4.38 49.40 -42.18
N ARG A 304 5.01 48.36 -41.61
CA ARG A 304 4.31 47.23 -40.98
C ARG A 304 4.17 47.37 -39.47
N LEU A 305 4.75 48.41 -38.87
CA LEU A 305 4.84 48.58 -37.43
C LEU A 305 3.48 48.60 -36.75
N GLU A 306 2.54 49.43 -37.22
CA GLU A 306 1.19 49.55 -36.63
C GLU A 306 0.45 48.22 -36.59
N ARG A 307 0.50 47.46 -37.69
CA ARG A 307 -0.09 46.12 -37.75
C ARG A 307 0.56 45.18 -36.73
N THR A 308 1.89 45.15 -36.67
CA THR A 308 2.58 44.28 -35.72
C THR A 308 2.34 44.69 -34.26
N LEU A 309 2.21 45.99 -33.97
CA LEU A 309 1.86 46.48 -32.64
C LEU A 309 0.44 46.05 -32.25
N ALA A 310 -0.51 46.08 -33.19
CA ALA A 310 -1.86 45.57 -32.94
C ALA A 310 -1.86 44.05 -32.67
N GLU A 311 -1.07 43.27 -33.42
CA GLU A 311 -0.91 41.82 -33.21
C GLU A 311 -0.24 41.50 -31.86
N VAL A 312 0.81 42.25 -31.48
CA VAL A 312 1.48 42.10 -30.18
C VAL A 312 0.56 42.49 -29.03
N ALA A 313 -0.21 43.57 -29.16
CA ALA A 313 -1.22 43.96 -28.18
C ALA A 313 -2.27 42.85 -28.03
N ALA A 314 -2.78 42.28 -29.12
CA ALA A 314 -3.75 41.18 -29.08
C ALA A 314 -3.19 39.92 -28.38
N ARG A 315 -1.91 39.59 -28.60
CA ARG A 315 -1.24 38.48 -27.87
C ARG A 315 -1.14 38.76 -26.38
N CYS A 316 -0.83 40.00 -25.98
CA CYS A 316 -0.83 40.40 -24.57
C CYS A 316 -2.23 40.34 -23.96
N GLN A 317 -3.27 40.78 -24.69
CA GLN A 317 -4.66 40.67 -24.25
C GLN A 317 -5.09 39.21 -24.03
N ASN A 318 -4.61 38.27 -24.86
CA ASN A 318 -4.81 36.84 -24.63
C ASN A 318 -4.12 36.37 -23.35
N ILE A 319 -2.93 36.89 -23.01
CA ILE A 319 -2.24 36.57 -21.74
C ILE A 319 -3.01 37.15 -20.55
N VAL A 320 -3.53 38.38 -20.64
CA VAL A 320 -4.40 38.97 -19.61
C VAL A 320 -5.68 38.13 -19.45
N ALA A 321 -6.27 37.67 -20.56
CA ALA A 321 -7.42 36.77 -20.52
C ALA A 321 -7.10 35.45 -19.81
N LEU A 322 -5.94 34.85 -20.11
CA LEU A 322 -5.47 33.64 -19.46
C LEU A 322 -5.28 33.84 -17.96
N GLU A 323 -4.67 34.97 -17.55
CA GLU A 323 -4.50 35.32 -16.14
C GLU A 323 -5.84 35.40 -15.40
N MET A 324 -6.86 36.06 -15.99
CA MET A 324 -8.20 36.12 -15.41
C MET A 324 -8.87 34.74 -15.33
N VAL A 325 -8.67 33.88 -16.33
CA VAL A 325 -9.18 32.50 -16.32
C VAL A 325 -8.53 31.72 -15.19
N LEU A 326 -7.21 31.79 -15.04
CA LEU A 326 -6.45 31.14 -13.96
C LEU A 326 -6.81 31.69 -12.57
N GLU A 327 -7.06 32.99 -12.44
CA GLU A 327 -7.51 33.64 -11.19
C GLU A 327 -8.90 33.14 -10.79
N SER A 328 -9.82 33.00 -11.76
CA SER A 328 -11.21 32.60 -11.54
C SER A 328 -11.41 31.10 -11.32
N THR A 329 -10.43 30.27 -11.70
CA THR A 329 -10.57 28.81 -11.65
C THR A 329 -10.05 28.28 -10.31
N LYS A 330 -10.97 27.75 -9.50
CA LYS A 330 -10.63 27.07 -8.24
C LYS A 330 -9.98 25.73 -8.54
N VAL A 331 -8.98 25.39 -7.73
CA VAL A 331 -8.25 24.13 -7.86
C VAL A 331 -9.18 22.97 -7.46
N PRO A 332 -9.39 21.96 -8.33
CA PRO A 332 -10.20 20.79 -7.99
C PRO A 332 -9.46 19.90 -6.98
N ALA A 333 -10.21 19.21 -6.12
CA ALA A 333 -9.63 18.26 -5.17
C ALA A 333 -8.94 17.11 -5.93
N HIS A 334 -7.67 16.85 -5.62
CA HIS A 334 -6.90 15.77 -6.23
C HIS A 334 -7.19 14.46 -5.47
N PRO A 335 -7.79 13.43 -6.10
CA PRO A 335 -8.25 12.23 -5.39
C PRO A 335 -7.12 11.43 -4.74
N LEU A 336 -5.92 11.44 -5.31
CA LEU A 336 -4.74 10.75 -4.75
C LEU A 336 -4.00 11.57 -3.67
N LEU A 337 -4.38 12.83 -3.44
CA LEU A 337 -3.70 13.73 -2.48
C LEU A 337 -4.75 14.48 -1.64
N PRO A 338 -5.46 13.77 -0.73
CA PRO A 338 -6.60 14.33 0.02
C PRO A 338 -6.27 15.47 1.00
N GLY A 339 -5.01 15.92 1.10
CA GLY A 339 -4.59 17.04 1.96
C GLY A 339 -4.27 18.36 1.25
N LEU A 340 -4.05 18.36 -0.08
CA LEU A 340 -3.60 19.56 -0.81
C LEU A 340 -4.69 20.63 -0.97
N ALA A 341 -5.96 20.23 -0.99
CA ALA A 341 -7.08 21.17 -1.09
C ALA A 341 -7.32 21.95 0.23
N THR A 342 -6.80 21.44 1.34
CA THR A 342 -7.02 22.01 2.70
C THR A 342 -5.86 22.89 3.15
N GLU A 343 -4.69 22.80 2.52
CA GLU A 343 -3.63 23.78 2.72
C GLU A 343 -4.05 25.11 2.07
N LYS A 344 -4.19 26.15 2.91
CA LYS A 344 -4.68 27.51 2.61
C LYS A 344 -3.93 28.28 1.48
N GLY A 345 -3.09 27.63 0.68
CA GLY A 345 -2.21 28.25 -0.32
C GLY A 345 -2.63 28.10 -1.79
N LEU A 346 -3.50 27.15 -2.16
CA LEU A 346 -3.86 26.87 -3.56
C LEU A 346 -5.26 27.41 -3.93
N GLY A 347 -5.56 28.67 -3.59
CA GLY A 347 -6.88 29.26 -3.85
C GLY A 347 -7.30 29.24 -5.32
N ASN A 348 -6.35 29.30 -6.26
CA ASN A 348 -6.55 29.28 -7.71
C ASN A 348 -5.33 28.71 -8.46
N PHE A 349 -5.46 28.44 -9.77
CA PHE A 349 -4.36 27.93 -10.60
C PHE A 349 -3.26 28.96 -10.89
N LEU A 350 -3.48 30.23 -10.55
CA LEU A 350 -2.55 31.32 -10.81
C LEU A 350 -1.40 31.37 -9.79
N GLN A 351 -1.66 31.13 -8.51
CA GLN A 351 -0.62 31.21 -7.47
C GLN A 351 0.58 30.27 -7.71
N PRO A 352 0.40 28.99 -8.10
CA PRO A 352 1.52 28.11 -8.41
C PRO A 352 2.37 28.60 -9.59
N LEU A 353 1.72 29.17 -10.61
CA LEU A 353 2.40 29.69 -11.79
C LEU A 353 3.20 30.95 -11.46
N LEU A 354 2.63 31.88 -10.70
CA LEU A 354 3.32 33.10 -10.28
C LEU A 354 4.51 32.78 -9.36
N ALA A 355 4.37 31.82 -8.46
CA ALA A 355 5.48 31.33 -7.64
C ALA A 355 6.58 30.68 -8.50
N HIS A 356 6.21 29.89 -9.50
CA HIS A 356 7.16 29.24 -10.40
C HIS A 356 7.92 30.23 -11.30
N LEU A 357 7.23 31.28 -11.77
CA LEU A 357 7.81 32.33 -12.61
C LEU A 357 8.44 33.48 -11.81
N GLU A 358 8.35 33.45 -10.48
CA GLU A 358 8.77 34.53 -9.56
C GLU A 358 8.25 35.92 -9.98
N THR A 359 6.99 35.98 -10.43
CA THR A 359 6.39 37.20 -11.00
C THR A 359 5.10 37.60 -10.30
N GLY A 360 4.78 38.90 -10.32
CA GLY A 360 3.54 39.43 -9.76
C GLY A 360 2.34 39.40 -10.70
N SER A 361 2.58 39.31 -12.02
CA SER A 361 1.53 39.19 -13.04
C SER A 361 2.12 38.67 -14.36
N LEU A 362 1.30 37.97 -15.15
CA LEU A 362 1.73 37.43 -16.45
C LEU A 362 1.98 38.54 -17.50
N PRO A 363 1.17 39.62 -17.58
CA PRO A 363 1.43 40.73 -18.50
C PRO A 363 2.72 41.49 -18.16
N SER A 364 3.02 41.73 -16.87
CA SER A 364 4.29 42.36 -16.48
C SER A 364 5.48 41.48 -16.83
N TYR A 365 5.38 40.16 -16.67
CA TYR A 365 6.41 39.21 -17.14
C TYR A 365 6.62 39.30 -18.66
N PHE A 366 5.53 39.32 -19.44
CA PHE A 366 5.58 39.43 -20.89
C PHE A 366 6.29 40.71 -21.36
N TRP A 367 5.87 41.89 -20.86
CA TRP A 367 6.47 43.16 -21.27
C TRP A 367 7.92 43.32 -20.80
N ARG A 368 8.25 42.92 -19.56
CA ARG A 368 9.62 43.00 -19.06
C ARG A 368 10.58 42.11 -19.85
N THR A 369 10.16 40.89 -20.17
CA THR A 369 10.99 39.93 -20.92
C THR A 369 11.09 40.33 -22.39
N MET A 370 10.03 40.95 -22.95
CA MET A 370 10.09 41.52 -24.30
C MET A 370 11.08 42.68 -24.36
N ALA A 371 11.01 43.64 -23.44
CA ALA A 371 11.90 44.78 -23.38
C ALA A 371 13.38 44.37 -23.27
N SER A 372 13.69 43.41 -22.39
CA SER A 372 15.07 42.95 -22.19
C SER A 372 15.66 42.27 -23.43
N ASN A 373 14.86 41.52 -24.18
CA ASN A 373 15.29 40.86 -25.41
C ASN A 373 15.32 41.81 -26.62
N LEU A 374 14.50 42.86 -26.61
CA LEU A 374 14.40 43.82 -27.70
C LEU A 374 15.53 44.86 -27.66
N SER A 375 15.93 45.31 -26.47
CA SER A 375 16.97 46.32 -26.28
C SER A 375 18.27 46.03 -27.06
N PRO A 376 18.94 44.87 -26.89
CA PRO A 376 20.17 44.58 -27.64
C PRO A 376 19.94 44.50 -29.15
N ARG A 377 18.78 43.98 -29.58
CA ARG A 377 18.44 43.83 -31.01
C ARG A 377 18.20 45.17 -31.70
N VAL A 378 17.59 46.13 -31.00
CA VAL A 378 17.42 47.50 -31.50
C VAL A 378 18.76 48.23 -31.55
N GLN A 379 19.60 48.04 -30.53
CA GLN A 379 20.96 48.59 -30.51
C GLN A 379 21.79 48.07 -31.70
N ASP A 380 21.71 46.78 -32.01
CA ASP A 380 22.36 46.20 -33.19
C ASP A 380 21.85 46.80 -34.50
N LEU A 381 20.53 47.02 -34.63
CA LEU A 381 19.94 47.63 -35.82
C LEU A 381 20.44 49.07 -36.03
N ILE A 382 20.61 49.82 -34.93
CA ILE A 382 21.12 51.19 -34.96
C ILE A 382 22.63 51.18 -35.28
N ASN A 383 23.40 50.30 -34.65
CA ASN A 383 24.84 50.17 -34.83
C ASN A 383 25.22 49.75 -36.25
N ARG A 384 24.42 48.88 -36.89
CA ARG A 384 24.59 48.49 -38.30
C ARG A 384 24.37 49.65 -39.27
N GLY A 385 23.70 50.71 -38.83
CA GLY A 385 23.41 51.88 -39.65
C GLY A 385 22.47 51.57 -40.82
N GLY A 386 22.35 52.53 -41.75
CA GLY A 386 21.52 52.40 -42.94
C GLY A 386 20.17 53.13 -42.88
N VAL A 387 19.33 52.89 -43.88
CA VAL A 387 18.06 53.60 -44.08
C VAL A 387 17.06 53.32 -42.96
N SER A 388 17.00 52.07 -42.46
CA SER A 388 16.14 51.70 -41.32
C SER A 388 16.51 52.45 -40.04
N ALA A 389 17.80 52.53 -39.70
CA ALA A 389 18.28 53.28 -38.53
C ALA A 389 18.00 54.78 -38.63
N ARG A 390 18.18 55.38 -39.82
CA ARG A 390 17.88 56.81 -40.06
C ARG A 390 16.37 57.07 -39.93
N THR A 391 15.54 56.23 -40.55
CA THR A 391 14.08 56.32 -40.50
C THR A 391 13.54 56.13 -39.08
N LEU A 392 14.14 55.25 -38.27
CA LEU A 392 13.80 55.07 -36.85
C LEU A 392 14.16 56.29 -36.00
N ARG A 393 15.30 56.94 -36.25
CA ARG A 393 15.69 58.19 -35.56
C ARG A 393 14.74 59.33 -35.91
N THR A 394 14.35 59.49 -37.17
CA THR A 394 13.41 60.53 -37.61
C THR A 394 12.00 60.31 -37.07
N ASN A 395 11.55 59.05 -36.93
CA ASN A 395 10.21 58.71 -36.44
C ASN A 395 10.19 58.30 -34.95
N ARG A 396 11.21 58.67 -34.18
CA ARG A 396 11.38 58.29 -32.77
C ARG A 396 10.12 58.51 -31.93
N ASP A 397 9.52 59.69 -32.05
CA ASP A 397 8.37 60.07 -31.23
C ASP A 397 7.10 59.29 -31.62
N SER A 398 6.92 59.04 -32.92
CA SER A 398 5.82 58.22 -33.45
C SER A 398 5.95 56.75 -33.01
N VAL A 399 7.14 56.17 -33.10
CA VAL A 399 7.42 54.79 -32.62
C VAL A 399 7.23 54.70 -31.11
N GLY A 400 7.69 55.69 -30.34
CA GLY A 400 7.49 55.76 -28.89
C GLY A 400 6.02 55.87 -28.50
N ALA A 401 5.23 56.69 -29.20
CA ALA A 401 3.80 56.81 -28.99
C ALA A 401 3.04 55.52 -29.35
N GLY A 402 3.38 54.88 -30.49
CA GLY A 402 2.79 53.61 -30.91
C GLY A 402 3.10 52.46 -29.93
N ILE A 403 4.30 52.39 -29.38
CA ILE A 403 4.66 51.40 -28.36
C ILE A 403 3.92 51.68 -27.05
N ARG A 404 3.82 52.94 -26.61
CA ARG A 404 3.04 53.32 -25.43
C ARG A 404 1.59 52.87 -25.58
N GLU A 405 0.97 53.19 -26.70
CA GLU A 405 -0.41 52.81 -26.98
C GLU A 405 -0.58 51.28 -27.08
N CYS A 406 0.40 50.58 -27.67
CA CYS A 406 0.44 49.12 -27.72
C CYS A 406 0.44 48.48 -26.33
N VAL A 407 1.27 48.97 -25.41
CA VAL A 407 1.33 48.46 -24.03
C VAL A 407 0.02 48.75 -23.29
N VAL A 408 -0.51 49.97 -23.38
CA VAL A 408 -1.77 50.34 -22.73
C VAL A 408 -2.94 49.50 -23.26
N ARG A 409 -3.03 49.34 -24.58
CA ARG A 409 -4.07 48.53 -25.23
C ARG A 409 -3.90 47.04 -24.92
N GLY A 410 -2.67 46.54 -24.91
CA GLY A 410 -2.33 45.15 -24.69
C GLY A 410 -2.59 44.68 -23.26
N SER A 411 -2.38 45.57 -22.28
CA SER A 411 -2.60 45.27 -20.87
C SER A 411 -4.04 45.48 -20.39
N GLN A 412 -4.94 45.94 -21.27
CA GLN A 412 -6.37 45.99 -20.99
C GLN A 412 -6.99 44.61 -21.21
N PRO A 413 -7.99 44.20 -20.40
CA PRO A 413 -8.71 42.96 -20.65
C PRO A 413 -9.42 43.03 -22.02
N PRO A 414 -9.56 41.91 -22.75
CA PRO A 414 -10.35 41.88 -23.98
C PRO A 414 -11.76 42.42 -23.73
N SER A 415 -12.35 43.08 -24.73
CA SER A 415 -13.68 43.71 -24.64
C SER A 415 -14.78 42.76 -24.13
N ALA A 416 -14.66 41.46 -24.40
CA ALA A 416 -15.55 40.41 -23.93
C ALA A 416 -15.55 40.22 -22.39
N MET A 417 -14.45 40.54 -21.70
CA MET A 417 -14.30 40.40 -20.24
C MET A 417 -14.26 41.73 -19.47
N ALA A 418 -14.13 42.86 -20.17
CA ALA A 418 -14.04 44.19 -19.57
C ALA A 418 -15.27 44.62 -18.74
N LYS A 419 -16.44 44.00 -18.97
CA LYS A 419 -17.67 44.31 -18.20
C LYS A 419 -17.74 43.66 -16.80
N ALA A 420 -16.89 42.67 -16.48
CA ALA A 420 -17.03 41.87 -15.26
C ALA A 420 -16.25 42.43 -14.05
N LYS A 421 -15.22 43.27 -14.26
CA LYS A 421 -14.44 43.89 -13.18
C LYS A 421 -14.51 45.41 -13.38
N GLY A 422 -15.52 46.06 -12.78
CA GLY A 422 -15.55 47.51 -12.65
C GLY A 422 -14.39 47.95 -11.75
N GLY A 423 -13.22 48.24 -12.31
CA GLY A 423 -12.04 48.50 -11.50
C GLY A 423 -10.84 48.99 -12.29
N LYS A 424 -10.57 50.29 -12.14
CA LYS A 424 -9.31 51.04 -12.30
C LYS A 424 -8.25 50.42 -13.22
N ALA A 425 -7.98 51.12 -14.32
CA ALA A 425 -6.73 50.97 -15.07
C ALA A 425 -5.56 51.01 -14.09
N ALA A 426 -4.97 49.85 -13.81
CA ALA A 426 -3.72 49.77 -13.08
C ALA A 426 -2.68 50.62 -13.84
N GLY A 427 -1.90 51.42 -13.12
CA GLY A 427 -0.87 52.26 -13.73
C GLY A 427 0.21 51.39 -14.33
N TRP A 428 0.06 51.02 -15.61
CA TRP A 428 1.05 50.32 -16.44
C TRP A 428 2.22 51.25 -16.83
N ASP A 429 2.35 52.40 -16.17
CA ASP A 429 3.36 53.42 -16.47
C ASP A 429 4.78 52.87 -16.34
N ARG A 430 5.00 51.90 -15.45
CA ARG A 430 6.29 51.22 -15.28
C ARG A 430 6.61 50.36 -16.50
N GLU A 431 5.68 49.52 -16.94
CA GLU A 431 5.82 48.63 -18.10
C GLU A 431 5.94 49.44 -19.40
N VAL A 432 5.17 50.53 -19.52
CA VAL A 432 5.28 51.50 -20.62
C VAL A 432 6.67 52.12 -20.64
N ALA A 433 7.18 52.60 -19.50
CA ALA A 433 8.51 53.20 -19.42
C ALA A 433 9.61 52.20 -19.78
N VAL A 434 9.50 50.94 -19.33
CA VAL A 434 10.46 49.87 -19.64
C VAL A 434 10.44 49.51 -21.13
N MET A 435 9.26 49.34 -21.73
CA MET A 435 9.12 49.02 -23.16
C MET A 435 9.56 50.17 -24.06
N VAL A 436 9.09 51.40 -23.79
CA VAL A 436 9.51 52.59 -24.55
C VAL A 436 11.01 52.83 -24.37
N GLY A 437 11.54 52.66 -23.16
CA GLY A 437 12.97 52.79 -22.87
C GLY A 437 13.83 51.79 -23.64
N SER A 438 13.37 50.56 -23.83
CA SER A 438 14.11 49.52 -24.58
C SER A 438 14.28 49.84 -26.08
N VAL A 439 13.41 50.68 -26.65
CA VAL A 439 13.47 51.05 -28.07
C VAL A 439 14.01 52.47 -28.24
N VAL A 440 13.42 53.43 -27.52
CA VAL A 440 13.71 54.87 -27.64
C VAL A 440 14.99 55.27 -26.90
N GLY A 441 15.31 54.60 -25.79
CA GLY A 441 16.56 54.85 -25.05
C GLY A 441 17.81 54.51 -25.86
N ASN A 442 17.72 53.53 -26.76
CA ASN A 442 18.80 53.15 -27.65
C ASN A 442 18.90 54.04 -28.90
N LEU A 443 17.82 54.75 -29.27
CA LEU A 443 17.79 55.67 -30.42
C LEU A 443 18.45 57.02 -30.16
N GLY A 444 18.54 57.43 -28.89
CA GLY A 444 19.10 58.71 -28.45
C GLY A 444 20.56 58.69 -28.01
N ARG A 445 21.23 57.53 -28.05
CA ARG A 445 22.66 57.40 -27.80
C ARG A 445 23.47 57.38 -29.10
#